data_AF-A0A942C4U0-F1
#
_entry.id   AF-A0A942C4U0-F1
#
_cell.length_a   1.000
_cell.length_b   1.000
_cell.length_c   1.000
_cell.angle_alpha   90.00
_cell.angle_beta   90.00
_cell.angle_gamma   90.00
#
_symmetry.space_group_name_H-M   'P 1'
#
loop_
_entity.id
_entity.type
_entity.pdbx_description
1 polymer ?
#
loop_
_entity_poly.entity_id
_entity_poly.type
_entity_poly.pdbx_seq_one_letter_code
_entity_poly.pdbx_strand_id
1 'polypeptide(L)'
;MPKKTHAIDKNGESRELVVLVHGYKSNARKLASIEREIKIKLKDADILKPRYNLDRFKNTSPFEIAGDIEELIRSADKKKADDGTPYRKIILIGYSSGALLVRKAYVWGWGSTEDRPAYERKTPNHDWVRRVDRIILIAGMNRGWSLEIKPKHMNWFRFLLSRLLLLLMRLFPVEKFLKEIERGSPFVADLRIQWVNLAREYSDQLAPVIQLLGTEDEFVAKDDNKDLETHKNFIIIPIQGANHSTLLRLSDPQIGEQNREKFNEALLHSIAALKRRYDCVQLNPRMAHIVFIMHGIRDFGGWTAAIRQILDSKAQELKLDKPIVVTARYGYFPIIGFLLLKSRQVHVRWFIDKYTEYIAEYPDSKTKVSFIGHSNGTYLAASALERCKSLRFHNVSFAGSVVPSGYPWDQIIDREERTEKLRNDLASADWVVAIFPKFFDKKRWNDIGSGGFDGFIDNAANKYEQEKRFFKGRHDAAIRKSNHESLAKFILQGKVDIDPSLLTETPHGILVWGSRLCALVWLVILVVLFMIGYWLQQQFPVHPIISWGLYLLFLRYLLTVV
;
A
#
# COMPACT_ATOMS: atom_id res chain seq x y z
N MET A 1 -13.21 -20.04 22.59
CA MET A 1 -12.61 -20.20 21.25
C MET A 1 -11.76 -21.46 21.25
N PRO A 2 -11.80 -22.31 20.21
CA PRO A 2 -11.13 -23.61 20.25
C PRO A 2 -9.62 -23.40 20.40
N LYS A 3 -9.00 -24.12 21.36
CA LYS A 3 -7.56 -24.13 21.61
C LYS A 3 -6.84 -24.42 20.29
N LYS A 4 -6.18 -23.41 19.70
CA LYS A 4 -5.30 -23.60 18.55
C LYS A 4 -4.13 -24.45 19.03
N THR A 5 -4.15 -25.75 18.73
CA THR A 5 -3.06 -26.67 19.07
C THR A 5 -1.88 -26.36 18.15
N HIS A 6 -0.92 -25.60 18.66
CA HIS A 6 0.36 -25.34 18.01
C HIS A 6 1.40 -26.33 18.54
N ALA A 7 2.14 -26.96 17.63
CA ALA A 7 3.24 -27.84 17.98
C ALA A 7 4.53 -27.03 17.87
N ILE A 8 5.09 -26.67 19.03
CA ILE A 8 6.53 -26.43 19.13
C ILE A 8 7.13 -27.83 19.25
N ASP A 9 7.89 -28.25 18.25
CA ASP A 9 8.68 -29.47 18.34
C ASP A 9 9.88 -29.14 19.24
N LYS A 10 9.75 -29.44 20.54
CA LYS A 10 10.80 -29.20 21.54
C LYS A 10 11.91 -30.24 21.40
N ASN A 11 13.16 -29.77 21.40
CA ASN A 11 14.35 -30.64 21.33
C ASN A 11 15.24 -30.38 22.55
N GLY A 12 15.09 -31.22 23.59
CA GLY A 12 15.94 -31.18 24.79
C GLY A 12 15.96 -29.83 25.52
N GLU A 13 17.15 -29.40 25.97
CA GLU A 13 17.40 -28.14 26.70
C GLU A 13 17.72 -26.96 25.76
N SER A 14 17.20 -27.00 24.52
CA SER A 14 17.52 -26.01 23.49
C SER A 14 17.46 -24.57 23.97
N ARG A 15 18.44 -23.76 23.57
CA ARG A 15 18.39 -22.29 23.70
C ARG A 15 18.25 -21.61 22.35
N GLU A 16 17.87 -22.34 21.31
CA GLU A 16 17.63 -21.81 19.97
C GLU A 16 16.20 -22.09 19.53
N LEU A 17 15.54 -21.09 18.96
CA LEU A 17 14.20 -21.22 18.38
C LEU A 17 14.24 -20.94 16.88
N VAL A 18 13.74 -21.86 16.08
CA VAL A 18 13.52 -21.64 14.63
C VAL A 18 12.02 -21.55 14.37
N VAL A 19 11.60 -20.43 13.78
CA VAL A 19 10.20 -20.16 13.43
C VAL A 19 10.03 -20.34 11.93
N LEU A 20 9.17 -21.27 11.52
CA LEU A 20 9.01 -21.67 10.12
C LEU A 20 7.59 -21.37 9.60
N VAL A 21 7.48 -20.39 8.70
CA VAL A 21 6.21 -19.80 8.24
C VAL A 21 5.98 -20.07 6.74
N HIS A 22 4.84 -20.68 6.38
CA HIS A 22 4.54 -21.13 5.02
C HIS A 22 3.76 -20.10 4.18
N GLY A 23 3.87 -20.19 2.85
CA GLY A 23 3.09 -19.36 1.94
C GLY A 23 1.64 -19.82 1.71
N TYR A 24 0.92 -19.07 0.89
CA TYR A 24 -0.41 -19.36 0.37
C TYR A 24 -0.44 -20.62 -0.50
N LYS A 25 -1.48 -21.46 -0.32
CA LYS A 25 -1.58 -22.83 -0.90
C LYS A 25 -0.36 -23.72 -0.63
N SER A 26 0.46 -23.32 0.34
CA SER A 26 1.47 -24.13 0.97
C SER A 26 0.94 -24.63 2.30
N ASN A 27 1.59 -25.65 2.85
CA ASN A 27 1.33 -26.14 4.19
C ASN A 27 2.68 -26.50 4.82
N ALA A 28 2.68 -26.78 6.13
CA ALA A 28 3.89 -27.21 6.83
C ALA A 28 4.59 -28.40 6.13
N ARG A 29 3.86 -29.27 5.42
CA ARG A 29 4.46 -30.42 4.70
C ARG A 29 5.30 -29.99 3.49
N LYS A 30 4.96 -28.90 2.80
CA LYS A 30 5.81 -28.38 1.70
C LYS A 30 7.13 -27.80 2.21
N LEU A 31 7.22 -27.46 3.49
CA LEU A 31 8.47 -27.05 4.14
C LEU A 31 9.22 -28.23 4.78
N ALA A 32 8.79 -29.49 4.56
CA ALA A 32 9.39 -30.64 5.22
C ALA A 32 10.87 -30.86 4.87
N SER A 33 11.29 -30.53 3.65
CA SER A 33 12.70 -30.55 3.23
C SER A 33 13.53 -29.52 3.99
N ILE A 34 13.02 -28.30 4.12
CA ILE A 34 13.63 -27.22 4.93
C ILE A 34 13.72 -27.65 6.39
N GLU A 35 12.62 -28.15 6.96
CA GLU A 35 12.55 -28.63 8.34
C GLU A 35 13.56 -29.75 8.60
N ARG A 36 13.67 -30.72 7.68
CA ARG A 36 14.64 -31.81 7.78
C ARG A 36 16.07 -31.29 7.81
N GLU A 37 16.40 -30.35 6.93
CA GLU A 37 17.74 -29.76 6.89
C GLU A 37 18.04 -28.97 8.18
N ILE A 38 17.07 -28.23 8.71
CA ILE A 38 17.18 -27.55 10.01
C ILE A 38 17.45 -28.58 11.12
N LYS A 39 16.71 -29.68 11.20
CA LYS A 39 16.93 -30.74 12.20
C LYS A 39 18.29 -31.42 12.06
N ILE A 40 18.84 -31.49 10.84
CA ILE A 40 20.19 -32.04 10.61
C ILE A 40 21.28 -31.08 11.09
N LYS A 41 21.13 -29.78 10.80
CA LYS A 41 22.17 -28.76 11.05
C LYS A 41 22.08 -28.13 12.43
N LEU A 42 20.88 -28.02 12.98
CA LEU A 42 20.54 -27.44 14.28
C LEU A 42 19.78 -28.49 15.10
N LYS A 43 20.46 -29.59 15.44
CA LYS A 43 19.87 -30.78 16.08
C LYS A 43 19.07 -30.47 17.34
N ASP A 44 19.57 -29.52 18.12
CA ASP A 44 18.96 -29.15 19.39
C ASP A 44 17.96 -28.02 19.26
N ALA A 45 17.76 -27.37 18.11
CA ALA A 45 16.88 -26.21 18.02
C ALA A 45 15.40 -26.58 18.23
N ASP A 46 14.68 -25.79 19.04
CA ASP A 46 13.22 -25.86 19.11
C ASP A 46 12.63 -25.33 17.80
N ILE A 47 11.61 -26.00 17.25
CA ILE A 47 10.99 -25.57 15.98
C ILE A 47 9.52 -25.18 16.21
N LEU A 48 9.21 -23.90 16.01
CA LEU A 48 7.85 -23.37 16.01
C LEU A 48 7.30 -23.31 14.57
N LYS A 49 6.21 -24.03 14.31
CA LYS A 49 5.49 -24.04 13.03
C LYS A 49 4.08 -23.50 13.21
N PRO A 50 3.84 -22.18 13.00
CA PRO A 50 2.49 -21.62 13.06
C PRO A 50 1.57 -22.34 12.07
N ARG A 51 0.39 -22.72 12.54
CA ARG A 51 -0.65 -23.36 11.72
C ARG A 51 -1.78 -22.36 11.54
N TYR A 52 -2.00 -21.94 10.31
CA TYR A 52 -3.15 -21.13 9.92
C TYR A 52 -3.78 -21.75 8.68
N ASN A 53 -5.11 -21.76 8.67
CA ASN A 53 -5.87 -22.36 7.59
C ASN A 53 -6.18 -21.29 6.53
N LEU A 54 -5.67 -21.52 5.31
CA LEU A 54 -5.91 -20.70 4.12
C LEU A 54 -6.91 -21.35 3.16
N ASP A 55 -7.83 -22.18 3.67
CA ASP A 55 -8.91 -22.80 2.89
C ASP A 55 -9.63 -21.75 2.05
N ARG A 56 -9.92 -22.07 0.78
CA ARG A 56 -10.41 -21.13 -0.24
C ARG A 56 -11.67 -20.37 0.18
N PHE A 57 -12.44 -20.91 1.12
CA PHE A 57 -13.70 -20.33 1.61
C PHE A 57 -13.57 -19.58 2.95
N LYS A 58 -12.41 -19.64 3.62
CA LYS A 58 -12.18 -18.90 4.88
C LYS A 58 -11.55 -17.55 4.57
N ASN A 59 -12.24 -16.51 5.03
CA ASN A 59 -11.91 -15.11 4.75
C ASN A 59 -10.90 -14.55 5.78
N THR A 60 -9.83 -15.29 6.08
CA THR A 60 -8.84 -14.93 7.11
C THR A 60 -7.98 -13.77 6.65
N SER A 61 -7.76 -12.77 7.50
CA SER A 61 -6.87 -11.65 7.20
C SER A 61 -5.40 -12.00 7.47
N PRO A 62 -4.44 -11.59 6.61
CA PRO A 62 -3.01 -11.64 6.94
C PRO A 62 -2.64 -10.87 8.21
N PHE A 63 -3.40 -9.83 8.58
CA PHE A 63 -3.20 -9.12 9.86
C PHE A 63 -3.41 -10.06 11.06
N GLU A 64 -4.50 -10.83 11.05
CA GLU A 64 -4.80 -11.80 12.11
C GLU A 64 -3.72 -12.88 12.19
N ILE A 65 -3.27 -13.38 11.03
CA ILE A 65 -2.24 -14.43 10.96
C ILE A 65 -0.88 -13.91 11.45
N ALA A 66 -0.46 -12.71 11.03
CA ALA A 66 0.78 -12.11 11.53
C ALA A 66 0.73 -11.87 13.04
N GLY A 67 -0.44 -11.52 13.57
CA GLY A 67 -0.65 -11.28 15.01
C GLY A 67 -0.60 -12.57 15.81
N ASP A 68 -1.20 -13.64 15.29
CA ASP A 68 -1.07 -14.98 15.84
C ASP A 68 0.41 -15.44 15.85
N ILE A 69 1.16 -15.20 14.76
CA ILE A 69 2.58 -15.58 14.67
C ILE A 69 3.40 -14.83 15.72
N GLU A 70 3.22 -13.51 15.82
CA GLU A 70 3.89 -12.67 16.81
C GLU A 70 3.61 -13.15 18.24
N GLU A 71 2.34 -13.38 18.58
CA GLU A 71 1.92 -13.89 19.88
C GLU A 71 2.50 -15.27 20.20
N LEU A 72 2.60 -16.15 19.20
CA LEU A 72 3.20 -17.47 19.38
C LEU A 72 4.69 -17.41 19.68
N ILE A 73 5.44 -16.54 18.99
CA ILE A 73 6.86 -16.33 19.25
C ILE A 73 7.04 -15.78 20.67
N ARG A 74 6.26 -14.74 21.01
CA ARG A 74 6.28 -14.11 22.33
C ARG A 74 5.97 -15.10 23.45
N SER A 75 4.91 -15.88 23.28
CA SER A 75 4.49 -16.89 24.26
C SER A 75 5.52 -18.01 24.42
N ALA A 76 6.14 -18.45 23.32
CA ALA A 76 7.19 -19.47 23.34
C ALA A 76 8.43 -18.98 24.10
N ASP A 77 8.88 -17.76 23.78
CA ASP A 77 10.05 -17.15 24.38
C ASP A 77 9.84 -16.81 25.87
N LYS A 78 8.67 -16.24 26.22
CA LYS A 78 8.29 -16.02 27.62
C LYS A 78 8.26 -17.32 28.42
N LYS A 79 7.60 -18.35 27.90
CA LYS A 79 7.55 -19.65 28.59
C LYS A 79 8.95 -20.22 28.83
N LYS A 80 9.84 -20.12 27.84
CA LYS A 80 11.22 -20.61 27.98
C LYS A 80 12.01 -19.79 29.01
N ALA A 81 11.76 -18.49 29.10
CA ALA A 81 12.35 -17.63 30.12
C ALA A 81 11.84 -17.97 31.53
N ASP A 82 10.52 -18.20 31.67
CA ASP A 82 9.88 -18.60 32.93
C ASP A 82 10.38 -20.00 33.39
N ASP A 83 10.67 -20.90 32.45
CA ASP A 83 11.32 -22.20 32.69
C ASP A 83 12.83 -22.07 33.04
N GLY A 84 13.36 -20.86 33.20
CA GLY A 84 14.76 -20.58 33.58
C GLY A 84 15.79 -20.76 32.46
N THR A 85 15.35 -21.05 31.22
CA THR A 85 16.23 -21.40 30.09
C THR A 85 16.00 -20.53 28.85
N PRO A 86 15.94 -19.18 28.97
CA PRO A 86 15.49 -18.32 27.88
C PRO A 86 16.29 -18.57 26.60
N TYR A 87 15.59 -18.51 25.46
CA TYR A 87 16.24 -18.56 24.16
C TYR A 87 17.35 -17.53 24.09
N ARG A 88 18.49 -17.90 23.52
CA ARG A 88 19.60 -16.98 23.22
C ARG A 88 19.56 -16.53 21.78
N LYS A 89 18.93 -17.33 20.92
CA LYS A 89 18.97 -17.17 19.47
C LYS A 89 17.61 -17.54 18.87
N ILE A 90 17.06 -16.66 18.05
CA ILE A 90 15.83 -16.90 17.30
C ILE A 90 16.14 -16.73 15.80
N ILE A 91 15.72 -17.69 14.98
CA ILE A 91 15.84 -17.64 13.52
C ILE A 91 14.43 -17.62 12.94
N LEU A 92 14.12 -16.59 12.16
CA LEU A 92 12.82 -16.46 11.50
C LEU A 92 12.94 -16.90 10.05
N ILE A 93 12.08 -17.81 9.59
CA ILE A 93 12.11 -18.32 8.21
C ILE A 93 10.72 -18.20 7.58
N GLY A 94 10.62 -17.47 6.47
CA GLY A 94 9.37 -17.26 5.75
C GLY A 94 9.49 -17.64 4.27
N TYR A 95 8.56 -18.46 3.78
CA TYR A 95 8.48 -18.80 2.35
C TYR A 95 7.33 -18.07 1.65
N SER A 96 7.58 -17.49 0.48
CA SER A 96 6.54 -16.86 -0.35
C SER A 96 5.80 -15.76 0.44
N SER A 97 4.48 -15.81 0.55
CA SER A 97 3.69 -14.91 1.42
C SER A 97 3.96 -15.08 2.92
N GLY A 98 4.54 -16.21 3.34
CA GLY A 98 5.04 -16.40 4.71
C GLY A 98 6.17 -15.44 5.07
N ALA A 99 6.93 -14.95 4.09
CA ALA A 99 7.91 -13.88 4.27
C ALA A 99 7.24 -12.58 4.73
N LEU A 100 6.11 -12.20 4.12
CA LEU A 100 5.36 -11.01 4.55
C LEU A 100 4.85 -11.18 5.99
N LEU A 101 4.29 -12.35 6.31
CA LEU A 101 3.73 -12.64 7.63
C LEU A 101 4.79 -12.62 8.74
N VAL A 102 5.94 -13.25 8.53
CA VAL A 102 7.00 -13.31 9.55
C VAL A 102 7.67 -11.95 9.73
N ARG A 103 7.87 -11.19 8.64
CA ARG A 103 8.35 -9.81 8.72
C ARG A 103 7.36 -8.94 9.47
N LYS A 104 6.07 -9.09 9.22
CA LYS A 104 5.03 -8.34 9.93
C LYS A 104 5.01 -8.63 11.42
N ALA A 105 5.10 -9.90 11.80
CA ALA A 105 5.23 -10.30 13.19
C ALA A 105 6.47 -9.68 13.86
N TYR A 106 7.60 -9.62 13.15
CA TYR A 106 8.82 -8.99 13.63
C TYR A 106 8.68 -7.46 13.79
N VAL A 107 8.05 -6.78 12.82
CA VAL A 107 7.75 -5.34 12.90
C VAL A 107 6.85 -5.02 14.11
N TRP A 108 5.83 -5.84 14.34
CA TRP A 108 4.96 -5.70 15.52
C TRP A 108 5.67 -6.01 16.83
N GLY A 109 6.58 -6.98 16.84
CA GLY A 109 7.45 -7.23 18.01
C GLY A 109 8.37 -6.04 18.33
N TRP A 110 8.77 -5.25 17.34
CA TRP A 110 9.51 -3.99 17.51
C TRP A 110 8.61 -2.79 17.89
N GLY A 111 7.33 -3.03 18.14
CA GLY A 111 6.43 -1.99 18.63
C GLY A 111 5.75 -1.14 17.56
N SER A 112 6.06 -1.31 16.26
CA SER A 112 5.39 -0.57 15.18
C SER A 112 4.02 -1.17 14.85
N THR A 113 3.01 -0.88 15.68
CA THR A 113 1.69 -1.53 15.69
C THR A 113 0.54 -0.64 15.20
N GLU A 114 0.82 0.45 14.49
CA GLU A 114 -0.17 1.48 14.08
C GLU A 114 -1.32 0.93 13.22
N ASP A 115 -1.09 -0.18 12.54
CA ASP A 115 -2.03 -0.85 11.65
C ASP A 115 -2.64 -2.12 12.28
N ARG A 116 -2.36 -2.38 13.57
CA ARG A 116 -2.94 -3.51 14.30
C ARG A 116 -4.39 -3.17 14.70
N PRO A 117 -5.39 -3.99 14.34
CA PRO A 117 -6.82 -3.65 14.54
C PRO A 117 -7.30 -3.44 15.99
N ALA A 118 -6.46 -3.70 17.01
CA ALA A 118 -6.88 -3.81 18.41
C ALA A 118 -5.96 -3.12 19.43
N TYR A 119 -4.95 -2.35 19.00
CA TYR A 119 -3.94 -1.80 19.91
C TYR A 119 -3.71 -0.30 19.74
N GLU A 120 -3.20 0.32 20.80
CA GLU A 120 -2.73 1.72 20.85
C GLU A 120 -1.58 1.95 19.86
N ARG A 121 -1.37 3.21 19.47
CA ARG A 121 -0.27 3.60 18.57
C ARG A 121 1.07 3.41 19.27
N LYS A 122 1.89 2.52 18.71
CA LYS A 122 3.20 2.09 19.21
C LYS A 122 3.15 1.41 20.57
N THR A 123 3.37 0.10 20.58
CA THR A 123 3.54 -0.67 21.82
C THR A 123 5.01 -0.80 22.19
N PRO A 124 5.36 -1.04 23.46
CA PRO A 124 6.74 -1.35 23.83
C PRO A 124 7.30 -2.55 23.04
N ASN A 125 8.59 -2.53 22.76
CA ASN A 125 9.27 -3.61 22.07
C ASN A 125 9.21 -4.89 22.91
N HIS A 126 8.97 -6.03 22.28
CA HIS A 126 9.04 -7.33 22.93
C HIS A 126 10.49 -7.81 23.01
N ASP A 127 10.90 -8.38 24.15
CA ASP A 127 12.30 -8.76 24.38
C ASP A 127 12.86 -9.75 23.35
N TRP A 128 12.01 -10.63 22.80
CA TRP A 128 12.42 -11.65 21.85
C TRP A 128 13.00 -11.07 20.55
N VAL A 129 12.59 -9.85 20.14
CA VAL A 129 13.06 -9.28 18.87
C VAL A 129 14.56 -9.00 18.87
N ARG A 130 15.15 -8.68 20.02
CA ARG A 130 16.60 -8.47 20.19
C ARG A 130 17.41 -9.77 20.15
N ARG A 131 16.74 -10.91 20.29
CA ARG A 131 17.36 -12.25 20.19
C ARG A 131 17.26 -12.85 18.79
N VAL A 132 16.63 -12.15 17.85
CA VAL A 132 16.56 -12.60 16.46
C VAL A 132 17.94 -12.45 15.81
N ASP A 133 18.58 -13.59 15.52
CA ASP A 133 19.91 -13.64 14.92
C ASP A 133 19.86 -13.34 13.41
N ARG A 134 18.83 -13.84 12.73
CA ARG A 134 18.61 -13.60 11.30
C ARG A 134 17.19 -13.91 10.88
N ILE A 135 16.80 -13.30 9.76
CA ILE A 135 15.53 -13.54 9.06
C ILE A 135 15.87 -14.10 7.67
N ILE A 136 15.44 -15.32 7.38
CA ILE A 136 15.65 -16.00 6.10
C ILE A 136 14.34 -16.00 5.31
N LEU A 137 14.35 -15.39 4.14
CA LEU A 137 13.21 -15.28 3.26
C LEU A 137 13.46 -16.15 2.03
N ILE A 138 12.57 -17.09 1.74
CA ILE A 138 12.67 -17.99 0.57
C ILE A 138 11.61 -17.57 -0.43
N ALA A 139 12.02 -17.03 -1.58
CA ALA A 139 11.11 -16.40 -2.54
C ALA A 139 10.11 -15.44 -1.88
N GLY A 140 10.59 -14.58 -0.97
CA GLY A 140 9.75 -13.66 -0.23
C GLY A 140 9.02 -12.68 -1.15
N MET A 141 7.69 -12.64 -1.08
CA MET A 141 6.83 -11.80 -1.91
C MET A 141 6.74 -10.36 -1.35
N ASN A 142 7.89 -9.72 -1.16
CA ASN A 142 8.05 -8.54 -0.30
C ASN A 142 7.25 -7.29 -0.75
N ARG A 143 6.97 -7.16 -2.06
CA ARG A 143 6.11 -6.11 -2.64
C ARG A 143 4.65 -6.55 -2.87
N GLY A 144 4.29 -7.76 -2.43
CA GLY A 144 3.02 -8.39 -2.75
C GLY A 144 2.95 -8.89 -4.20
N TRP A 145 1.94 -9.71 -4.51
CA TRP A 145 1.77 -10.22 -5.87
C TRP A 145 1.05 -9.22 -6.78
N SER A 146 1.34 -9.26 -8.08
CA SER A 146 0.61 -8.52 -9.10
C SER A 146 0.53 -9.32 -10.40
N LEU A 147 -0.59 -9.17 -11.10
CA LEU A 147 -0.81 -9.68 -12.46
C LEU A 147 -1.15 -8.55 -13.44
N GLU A 148 -0.81 -7.30 -13.10
CA GLU A 148 -0.99 -6.15 -13.99
C GLU A 148 -0.09 -6.26 -15.22
N ILE A 149 1.18 -6.62 -15.00
CA ILE A 149 2.16 -6.91 -16.03
C ILE A 149 2.48 -8.40 -15.95
N LYS A 150 2.62 -9.07 -17.10
CA LYS A 150 3.03 -10.48 -17.15
C LYS A 150 4.38 -10.63 -16.45
N PRO A 151 4.49 -11.47 -15.40
CA PRO A 151 5.79 -11.75 -14.81
C PRO A 151 6.77 -12.31 -15.86
N LYS A 152 8.05 -11.94 -15.72
CA LYS A 152 9.09 -12.22 -16.73
C LYS A 152 9.11 -13.71 -17.12
N HIS A 153 9.14 -14.59 -16.12
CA HIS A 153 9.27 -16.04 -16.29
C HIS A 153 7.92 -16.79 -16.36
N MET A 154 6.78 -16.10 -16.25
CA MET A 154 5.47 -16.74 -16.39
C MET A 154 5.09 -16.90 -17.88
N ASN A 155 4.66 -18.08 -18.30
CA ASN A 155 4.18 -18.26 -19.67
C ASN A 155 2.84 -17.55 -19.92
N TRP A 156 2.58 -17.15 -21.18
CA TRP A 156 1.39 -16.35 -21.55
C TRP A 156 0.06 -17.04 -21.24
N PHE A 157 -0.02 -18.36 -21.44
CA PHE A 157 -1.24 -19.13 -21.16
C PHE A 157 -1.57 -19.12 -19.66
N ARG A 158 -0.58 -19.39 -18.79
CA ARG A 158 -0.74 -19.32 -17.33
C ARG A 158 -1.07 -17.91 -16.88
N PHE A 159 -0.48 -16.88 -17.49
CA PHE A 159 -0.82 -15.49 -17.20
C PHE A 159 -2.28 -15.19 -17.51
N LEU A 160 -2.75 -15.53 -18.71
CA LEU A 160 -4.14 -15.32 -19.12
C LEU A 160 -5.11 -16.10 -18.24
N LEU A 161 -4.81 -17.37 -17.96
CA LEU A 161 -5.59 -18.22 -17.07
C LEU A 161 -5.63 -17.65 -15.64
N SER A 162 -4.51 -17.17 -15.11
CA SER A 162 -4.44 -16.55 -13.78
C SER A 162 -5.25 -15.26 -13.71
N ARG A 163 -5.23 -14.44 -14.78
CA ARG A 163 -6.08 -13.25 -14.88
C ARG A 163 -7.56 -13.59 -14.94
N LEU A 164 -7.94 -14.61 -15.71
CA LEU A 164 -9.31 -15.10 -15.77
C LEU A 164 -9.78 -15.63 -14.41
N LEU A 165 -8.97 -16.46 -13.75
CA LEU A 165 -9.25 -16.96 -12.41
C LEU A 165 -9.39 -15.82 -11.41
N LEU A 166 -8.51 -14.81 -11.46
CA LEU A 166 -8.61 -13.64 -10.58
C LEU A 166 -9.88 -12.84 -10.85
N LEU A 167 -10.27 -12.67 -12.11
CA LEU A 167 -11.53 -12.01 -12.48
C LEU A 167 -12.72 -12.76 -11.88
N LEU A 168 -12.76 -14.09 -12.02
CA LEU A 168 -13.79 -14.94 -11.42
C LEU A 168 -13.77 -14.84 -9.89
N MET A 169 -12.60 -14.89 -9.24
CA MET A 169 -12.46 -14.72 -7.78
C MET A 169 -12.89 -13.34 -7.28
N ARG A 170 -12.88 -12.30 -8.12
CA ARG A 170 -13.40 -10.97 -7.78
C ARG A 170 -14.93 -10.91 -7.82
N LEU A 171 -15.58 -11.84 -8.52
CA LEU A 171 -17.05 -11.96 -8.56
C LEU A 171 -17.62 -12.72 -7.36
N PHE A 172 -16.83 -13.61 -6.77
CA PHE A 172 -17.22 -14.38 -5.59
C PHE A 172 -16.59 -13.82 -4.29
N PRO A 173 -17.25 -13.96 -3.13
CA PRO A 173 -16.73 -13.53 -1.82
C PRO A 173 -15.66 -14.50 -1.29
N VAL A 174 -14.63 -14.77 -2.09
CA VAL A 174 -13.53 -15.69 -1.75
C VAL A 174 -12.22 -14.93 -1.57
N GLU A 175 -11.45 -15.43 -0.60
CA GLU A 175 -10.03 -15.18 -0.31
C GLU A 175 -9.61 -13.72 0.01
N LYS A 176 -10.10 -13.14 1.12
CA LYS A 176 -9.56 -11.90 1.74
C LYS A 176 -8.05 -11.93 1.87
N PHE A 177 -7.47 -13.07 2.24
CA PHE A 177 -6.01 -13.21 2.34
C PHE A 177 -5.29 -12.81 1.06
N LEU A 178 -5.68 -13.39 -0.08
CA LEU A 178 -5.00 -13.14 -1.36
C LEU A 178 -5.15 -11.68 -1.79
N LYS A 179 -6.33 -11.09 -1.59
CA LYS A 179 -6.60 -9.68 -1.89
C LYS A 179 -5.76 -8.74 -1.01
N GLU A 180 -5.59 -9.08 0.25
CA GLU A 180 -4.82 -8.29 1.22
C GLU A 180 -3.31 -8.45 1.09
N ILE A 181 -2.79 -9.45 0.37
CA ILE A 181 -1.34 -9.57 0.05
C ILE A 181 -0.98 -9.16 -1.40
N GLU A 182 -1.94 -8.64 -2.16
CA GLU A 182 -1.70 -8.08 -3.50
C GLU A 182 -1.04 -6.71 -3.39
N ARG A 183 -0.16 -6.40 -4.35
CA ARG A 183 0.61 -5.15 -4.42
C ARG A 183 -0.25 -3.91 -4.13
N GLY A 184 0.29 -3.01 -3.32
CA GLY A 184 -0.39 -1.77 -2.90
C GLY A 184 -1.57 -1.99 -1.94
N SER A 185 -1.82 -3.20 -1.44
CA SER A 185 -2.77 -3.40 -0.34
C SER A 185 -2.29 -2.72 0.95
N PRO A 186 -3.21 -2.43 1.89
CA PRO A 186 -2.84 -1.92 3.21
C PRO A 186 -1.80 -2.77 3.94
N PHE A 187 -2.02 -4.08 4.04
CA PHE A 187 -1.10 -4.98 4.74
C PHE A 187 0.32 -4.94 4.18
N VAL A 188 0.47 -4.99 2.86
CA VAL A 188 1.79 -4.91 2.20
C VAL A 188 2.39 -3.54 2.39
N ALA A 189 1.61 -2.47 2.16
CA ALA A 189 2.12 -1.11 2.22
C ALA A 189 2.56 -0.70 3.63
N ASP A 190 1.74 -0.98 4.64
CA ASP A 190 2.07 -0.71 6.04
C ASP A 190 3.32 -1.49 6.46
N LEU A 191 3.42 -2.77 6.10
CA LEU A 191 4.64 -3.55 6.35
C LEU A 191 5.88 -2.89 5.74
N ARG A 192 5.81 -2.48 4.46
CA ARG A 192 6.96 -1.87 3.78
C ARG A 192 7.35 -0.54 4.42
N ILE A 193 6.38 0.32 4.72
CA ILE A 193 6.64 1.63 5.33
C ILE A 193 7.22 1.47 6.74
N GLN A 194 6.61 0.62 7.58
CA GLN A 194 7.11 0.35 8.92
C GLN A 194 8.51 -0.28 8.89
N TRP A 195 8.78 -1.16 7.93
CA TRP A 195 10.12 -1.74 7.76
C TRP A 195 11.17 -0.67 7.48
N VAL A 196 10.91 0.25 6.55
CA VAL A 196 11.82 1.37 6.25
C VAL A 196 12.01 2.26 7.49
N ASN A 197 10.94 2.53 8.24
CA ASN A 197 11.02 3.32 9.47
C ASN A 197 11.84 2.62 10.56
N LEU A 198 11.68 1.30 10.74
CA LEU A 198 12.51 0.53 11.66
C LEU A 198 13.97 0.51 11.21
N ALA A 199 14.24 0.37 9.92
CA ALA A 199 15.60 0.41 9.39
C ALA A 199 16.28 1.77 9.60
N ARG A 200 15.51 2.86 9.61
CA ARG A 200 15.96 4.22 9.96
C ARG A 200 16.29 4.36 11.45
N GLU A 201 15.40 3.88 12.32
CA GLU A 201 15.46 4.13 13.76
C GLU A 201 16.40 3.15 14.48
N TYR A 202 16.46 1.89 14.02
CA TYR A 202 17.12 0.78 14.69
C TYR A 202 18.10 0.00 13.80
N SER A 203 18.63 0.61 12.73
CA SER A 203 19.46 -0.08 11.71
C SER A 203 20.50 -1.03 12.30
N ASP A 204 21.16 -0.63 13.40
CA ASP A 204 22.20 -1.43 14.04
C ASP A 204 21.71 -2.60 14.89
N GLN A 205 20.47 -2.52 15.38
CA GLN A 205 19.86 -3.49 16.27
C GLN A 205 18.97 -4.50 15.52
N LEU A 206 18.57 -4.18 14.28
CA LEU A 206 17.73 -5.06 13.50
C LEU A 206 18.49 -6.32 13.04
N ALA A 207 17.80 -7.45 13.10
CA ALA A 207 18.28 -8.71 12.59
C ALA A 207 18.62 -8.62 11.08
N PRO A 208 19.78 -9.14 10.64
CA PRO A 208 20.11 -9.37 9.24
C PRO A 208 18.99 -10.10 8.50
N VAL A 209 18.77 -9.72 7.23
CA VAL A 209 17.78 -10.35 6.36
C VAL A 209 18.47 -10.98 5.16
N ILE A 210 18.25 -12.27 4.97
CA ILE A 210 18.79 -13.05 3.86
C ILE A 210 17.65 -13.51 2.97
N GLN A 211 17.61 -13.05 1.73
CA GLN A 211 16.63 -13.47 0.71
C GLN A 211 17.27 -14.52 -0.21
N LEU A 212 16.78 -15.75 -0.17
CA LEU A 212 17.01 -16.77 -1.20
C LEU A 212 16.06 -16.50 -2.37
N LEU A 213 16.61 -16.20 -3.55
CA LEU A 213 15.82 -15.83 -4.72
C LEU A 213 16.17 -16.72 -5.92
N GLY A 214 15.17 -17.36 -6.51
CA GLY A 214 15.32 -18.13 -7.74
C GLY A 214 15.51 -17.22 -8.95
N THR A 215 16.44 -17.54 -9.83
CA THR A 215 16.68 -16.73 -11.04
C THR A 215 15.58 -16.87 -12.10
N GLU A 216 14.73 -17.90 -11.96
CA GLU A 216 13.60 -18.17 -12.85
C GLU A 216 12.25 -18.06 -12.12
N ASP A 217 12.22 -17.39 -10.95
CA ASP A 217 11.00 -17.20 -10.18
C ASP A 217 9.95 -16.42 -10.99
N GLU A 218 8.77 -17.02 -11.15
CA GLU A 218 7.68 -16.48 -11.95
C GLU A 218 6.74 -15.53 -11.17
N PHE A 219 6.97 -15.30 -9.88
CA PHE A 219 6.14 -14.45 -9.02
C PHE A 219 6.91 -13.34 -8.29
N VAL A 220 8.22 -13.53 -8.06
CA VAL A 220 9.06 -12.62 -7.27
C VAL A 220 10.26 -12.16 -8.08
N ALA A 221 10.41 -10.85 -8.22
CA ALA A 221 11.56 -10.23 -8.87
C ALA A 221 12.57 -9.67 -7.85
N LYS A 222 13.80 -9.40 -8.31
CA LYS A 222 14.81 -8.69 -7.51
C LYS A 222 14.29 -7.33 -7.02
N ASP A 223 13.62 -6.59 -7.90
CA ASP A 223 13.09 -5.25 -7.62
C ASP A 223 11.93 -5.22 -6.62
N ASP A 224 11.39 -6.38 -6.20
CA ASP A 224 10.35 -6.45 -5.17
C ASP A 224 10.91 -6.27 -3.75
N ASN A 225 12.24 -6.08 -3.60
CA ASN A 225 12.92 -6.07 -2.30
C ASN A 225 13.41 -4.69 -1.83
N LYS A 226 13.08 -3.59 -2.53
CA LYS A 226 13.64 -2.25 -2.22
C LYS A 226 13.49 -1.81 -0.76
N ASP A 227 12.37 -2.14 -0.10
CA ASP A 227 12.17 -1.83 1.32
C ASP A 227 13.14 -2.59 2.22
N LEU A 228 13.52 -3.82 1.85
CA LEU A 228 14.54 -4.58 2.56
C LEU A 228 15.94 -4.03 2.31
N GLU A 229 16.20 -3.50 1.11
CA GLU A 229 17.47 -2.87 0.76
C GLU A 229 17.81 -1.67 1.64
N THR A 230 16.81 -1.09 2.32
CA THR A 230 17.02 -0.02 3.33
C THR A 230 17.77 -0.49 4.58
N HIS A 231 17.90 -1.80 4.78
CA HIS A 231 18.60 -2.39 5.91
C HIS A 231 20.07 -2.68 5.59
N LYS A 232 20.99 -2.23 6.45
CA LYS A 232 22.45 -2.38 6.26
C LYS A 232 22.95 -3.82 6.09
N ASN A 233 22.19 -4.80 6.61
CA ASN A 233 22.51 -6.22 6.57
C ASN A 233 21.47 -7.00 5.76
N PHE A 234 20.94 -6.43 4.67
CA PHE A 234 20.18 -7.17 3.69
C PHE A 234 21.09 -7.84 2.66
N ILE A 235 20.85 -9.12 2.38
CA ILE A 235 21.67 -9.96 1.51
C ILE A 235 20.75 -10.75 0.59
N ILE A 236 21.02 -10.73 -0.71
CA ILE A 236 20.33 -11.57 -1.70
C ILE A 236 21.26 -12.71 -2.11
N ILE A 237 20.81 -13.94 -1.93
CA ILE A 237 21.50 -15.14 -2.40
C ILE A 237 20.71 -15.69 -3.61
N PRO A 238 21.22 -15.52 -4.84
CA PRO A 238 20.58 -16.05 -6.03
C PRO A 238 20.78 -17.57 -6.12
N ILE A 239 19.73 -18.27 -6.56
CA ILE A 239 19.74 -19.71 -6.80
C ILE A 239 19.42 -19.94 -8.29
N GLN A 240 20.43 -20.39 -9.04
CA GLN A 240 20.37 -20.52 -10.49
C GLN A 240 19.38 -21.62 -10.91
N GLY A 241 18.57 -21.36 -11.92
CA GLY A 241 17.58 -22.32 -12.46
C GLY A 241 16.40 -22.63 -11.52
N ALA A 242 16.36 -22.04 -10.32
CA ALA A 242 15.27 -22.24 -9.39
C ALA A 242 14.09 -21.29 -9.71
N ASN A 243 12.89 -21.84 -9.63
CA ASN A 243 11.61 -21.14 -9.72
C ASN A 243 10.95 -21.05 -8.34
N HIS A 244 9.76 -20.45 -8.28
CA HIS A 244 9.10 -20.15 -7.00
C HIS A 244 8.89 -21.38 -6.10
N SER A 245 8.59 -22.54 -6.71
CA SER A 245 8.28 -23.77 -5.98
C SER A 245 9.50 -24.67 -5.77
N THR A 246 10.45 -24.63 -6.69
CA THR A 246 11.59 -25.54 -6.67
C THR A 246 12.64 -25.16 -5.63
N LEU A 247 12.68 -23.90 -5.20
CA LEU A 247 13.51 -23.41 -4.09
C LEU A 247 13.35 -24.21 -2.78
N LEU A 248 12.17 -24.81 -2.55
CA LEU A 248 11.95 -25.62 -1.36
C LEU A 248 12.52 -27.04 -1.49
N ARG A 249 12.87 -27.50 -2.69
CA ARG A 249 13.24 -28.90 -2.92
C ARG A 249 14.74 -29.10 -2.66
N LEU A 250 15.11 -29.33 -1.40
CA LEU A 250 16.51 -29.56 -1.00
C LEU A 250 17.00 -31.00 -1.25
N SER A 251 16.09 -31.93 -1.54
CA SER A 251 16.40 -33.35 -1.80
C SER A 251 16.17 -33.76 -3.26
N ASP A 252 15.91 -32.78 -4.14
CA ASP A 252 15.72 -33.03 -5.56
C ASP A 252 17.06 -33.40 -6.23
N PRO A 253 17.13 -34.47 -7.05
CA PRO A 253 18.38 -34.90 -7.66
C PRO A 253 19.03 -33.89 -8.60
N GLN A 254 18.25 -32.99 -9.22
CA GLN A 254 18.76 -32.09 -10.25
C GLN A 254 19.21 -30.75 -9.67
N ILE A 255 18.45 -30.22 -8.71
CA ILE A 255 18.65 -28.85 -8.18
C ILE A 255 18.81 -28.81 -6.66
N GLY A 256 18.54 -29.93 -5.97
CA GLY A 256 18.43 -29.96 -4.52
C GLY A 256 19.76 -29.76 -3.81
N GLU A 257 20.86 -30.24 -4.40
CA GLU A 257 22.20 -30.02 -3.85
C GLU A 257 22.55 -28.53 -3.78
N GLN A 258 22.37 -27.79 -4.87
CA GLN A 258 22.58 -26.35 -4.91
C GLN A 258 21.64 -25.61 -3.94
N ASN A 259 20.35 -25.95 -3.96
CA ASN A 259 19.37 -25.32 -3.07
C ASN A 259 19.74 -25.54 -1.60
N ARG A 260 20.19 -26.75 -1.25
CA ARG A 260 20.63 -27.13 0.09
C ARG A 260 21.90 -26.39 0.48
N GLU A 261 22.88 -26.29 -0.41
CA GLU A 261 24.09 -25.51 -0.17
C GLU A 261 23.73 -24.05 0.15
N LYS A 262 22.96 -23.39 -0.72
CA LYS A 262 22.56 -21.98 -0.53
C LYS A 262 21.69 -21.75 0.69
N PHE A 263 20.80 -22.67 1.01
CA PHE A 263 20.03 -22.63 2.25
C PHE A 263 20.94 -22.75 3.49
N ASN A 264 21.92 -23.67 3.46
CA ASN A 264 22.87 -23.85 4.54
C ASN A 264 23.80 -22.64 4.72
N GLU A 265 24.21 -21.99 3.61
CA GLU A 265 24.92 -20.72 3.68
C GLU A 265 24.09 -19.67 4.44
N ALA A 266 22.82 -19.49 4.08
CA ALA A 266 21.92 -18.55 4.76
C ALA A 266 21.70 -18.90 6.24
N LEU A 267 21.60 -20.19 6.56
CA LEU A 267 21.30 -20.69 7.90
C LEU A 267 22.49 -20.57 8.86
N LEU A 268 23.70 -20.89 8.39
CA LEU A 268 24.85 -21.15 9.26
C LEU A 268 25.98 -20.13 9.13
N HIS A 269 26.19 -19.53 7.95
CA HIS A 269 27.35 -18.66 7.76
C HIS A 269 27.20 -17.35 8.53
N SER A 270 28.33 -16.75 8.90
CA SER A 270 28.34 -15.42 9.48
C SER A 270 27.92 -14.37 8.45
N ILE A 271 27.28 -13.29 8.92
CA ILE A 271 26.85 -12.19 8.05
C ILE A 271 28.02 -11.56 7.32
N ALA A 272 29.19 -11.46 7.96
CA ALA A 272 30.42 -10.97 7.34
C ALA A 272 30.88 -11.86 6.19
N ALA A 273 30.78 -13.19 6.31
CA ALA A 273 31.11 -14.11 5.23
C ALA A 273 30.13 -13.98 4.06
N LEU A 274 28.83 -13.86 4.35
CA LEU A 274 27.80 -13.66 3.33
C LEU A 274 28.00 -12.34 2.56
N LYS A 275 28.29 -11.23 3.25
CA LYS A 275 28.55 -9.92 2.63
C LYS A 275 29.80 -9.89 1.75
N ARG A 276 30.79 -10.73 2.01
CA ARG A 276 31.98 -10.85 1.14
C ARG A 276 31.68 -11.62 -0.15
N ARG A 277 30.68 -12.50 -0.14
CA ARG A 277 30.35 -13.38 -1.27
C ARG A 277 29.23 -12.82 -2.15
N TYR A 278 28.30 -12.09 -1.56
CA TYR A 278 27.12 -11.58 -2.23
C TYR A 278 27.09 -10.06 -2.14
N ASP A 279 26.64 -9.42 -3.21
CA ASP A 279 26.48 -7.97 -3.25
C ASP A 279 25.57 -7.50 -2.10
N CYS A 280 26.04 -6.50 -1.37
CA CYS A 280 25.21 -5.73 -0.46
C CYS A 280 24.72 -4.48 -1.21
N VAL A 281 23.45 -4.13 -0.99
CA VAL A 281 22.88 -2.96 -1.65
C VAL A 281 23.39 -1.69 -0.98
N GLN A 282 23.86 -0.74 -1.79
CA GLN A 282 24.24 0.58 -1.31
C GLN A 282 22.98 1.41 -1.09
N LEU A 283 22.80 1.86 0.14
CA LEU A 283 21.75 2.81 0.49
C LEU A 283 21.99 4.13 -0.24
N ASN A 284 20.91 4.79 -0.64
CA ASN A 284 20.98 6.21 -0.99
C ASN A 284 20.86 7.02 0.32
N PRO A 285 21.95 7.58 0.86
CA PRO A 285 21.91 8.27 2.15
C PRO A 285 21.32 9.68 2.04
N ARG A 286 20.88 10.10 0.84
CA ARG A 286 20.48 11.48 0.60
C ARG A 286 19.06 11.71 1.15
N MET A 287 18.94 12.70 2.04
CA MET A 287 17.65 13.31 2.36
C MET A 287 16.96 13.78 1.08
N ALA A 288 15.69 13.41 0.92
CA ALA A 288 14.87 13.88 -0.20
C ALA A 288 13.61 14.61 0.29
N HIS A 289 13.20 15.64 -0.45
CA HIS A 289 11.83 16.14 -0.41
C HIS A 289 11.09 15.61 -1.61
N ILE A 290 10.33 14.55 -1.42
CA ILE A 290 9.55 13.90 -2.48
C ILE A 290 8.21 14.63 -2.61
N VAL A 291 7.85 15.03 -3.83
CA VAL A 291 6.59 15.73 -4.09
C VAL A 291 5.79 14.96 -5.13
N PHE A 292 4.70 14.32 -4.70
CA PHE A 292 3.75 13.69 -5.62
C PHE A 292 2.80 14.73 -6.18
N ILE A 293 2.66 14.79 -7.49
CA ILE A 293 1.67 15.63 -8.17
C ILE A 293 0.72 14.71 -8.94
N MET A 294 -0.54 14.69 -8.52
CA MET A 294 -1.58 13.81 -9.05
C MET A 294 -2.67 14.62 -9.75
N HIS A 295 -2.86 14.31 -11.04
CA HIS A 295 -3.88 14.93 -11.87
C HIS A 295 -5.28 14.34 -11.63
N GLY A 296 -6.30 15.07 -12.09
CA GLY A 296 -7.67 14.58 -12.15
C GLY A 296 -7.94 13.63 -13.32
N ILE A 297 -9.16 13.12 -13.40
CA ILE A 297 -9.58 12.12 -14.38
C ILE A 297 -9.58 12.54 -15.85
N ARG A 298 -9.68 13.85 -16.14
CA ARG A 298 -9.88 14.42 -17.48
C ARG A 298 -8.75 15.34 -17.94
N ASP A 299 -7.60 15.28 -17.29
CA ASP A 299 -6.49 16.18 -17.55
C ASP A 299 -5.30 15.42 -18.14
N PHE A 300 -4.73 15.94 -19.23
CA PHE A 300 -3.51 15.43 -19.84
C PHE A 300 -2.25 15.73 -18.99
N GLY A 301 -2.43 16.42 -17.86
CA GLY A 301 -1.42 16.67 -16.85
C GLY A 301 -0.42 17.75 -17.26
N GLY A 302 -0.78 18.65 -18.19
CA GLY A 302 0.10 19.73 -18.64
C GLY A 302 0.54 20.65 -17.51
N TRP A 303 -0.36 20.98 -16.59
CA TRP A 303 -0.03 21.78 -15.40
C TRP A 303 0.93 21.09 -14.44
N THR A 304 0.94 19.74 -14.37
CA THR A 304 1.84 19.01 -13.46
C THR A 304 3.31 19.23 -13.84
N ALA A 305 3.60 19.35 -15.14
CA ALA A 305 4.94 19.67 -15.64
C ALA A 305 5.32 21.13 -15.36
N ALA A 306 4.37 22.05 -15.47
CA ALA A 306 4.59 23.46 -15.14
C ALA A 306 4.90 23.65 -13.64
N ILE A 307 4.14 23.02 -12.75
CA ILE A 307 4.42 23.08 -11.30
C ILE A 307 5.75 22.44 -10.96
N ARG A 308 6.14 21.34 -11.62
CA ARG A 308 7.48 20.75 -11.45
C ARG A 308 8.58 21.78 -11.70
N GLN A 309 8.51 22.53 -12.81
CA GLN A 309 9.51 23.55 -13.13
C GLN A 309 9.54 24.68 -12.09
N ILE A 310 8.36 25.06 -11.57
CA ILE A 310 8.24 26.11 -10.55
C ILE A 310 8.77 25.62 -9.20
N LEU A 311 8.53 24.37 -8.82
CA LEU A 311 9.11 23.75 -7.62
C LEU A 311 10.64 23.74 -7.68
N ASP A 312 11.21 23.34 -8.82
CA ASP A 312 12.66 23.34 -9.01
C ASP A 312 13.24 24.77 -8.89
N SER A 313 12.64 25.74 -9.59
CA SER A 313 13.09 27.14 -9.59
C SER A 313 12.96 27.77 -8.20
N LYS A 314 11.85 27.51 -7.50
CA LYS A 314 11.59 28.09 -6.18
C LYS A 314 12.44 27.43 -5.11
N ALA A 315 12.73 26.13 -5.20
CA ALA A 315 13.69 25.48 -4.31
C ALA A 315 15.08 26.13 -4.43
N GLN A 316 15.51 26.44 -5.66
CA GLN A 316 16.77 27.15 -5.90
C GLN A 316 16.78 28.56 -5.31
N GLU A 317 15.73 29.36 -5.55
CA GLU A 317 15.56 30.70 -4.96
C GLU A 317 15.61 30.68 -3.43
N LEU A 318 14.94 29.69 -2.83
CA LEU A 318 14.88 29.50 -1.38
C LEU A 318 16.13 28.83 -0.79
N LYS A 319 17.14 28.50 -1.62
CA LYS A 319 18.36 27.78 -1.22
C LYS A 319 18.05 26.45 -0.51
N LEU A 320 17.01 25.75 -0.98
CA LEU A 320 16.63 24.41 -0.53
C LEU A 320 17.20 23.35 -1.47
N ASP A 321 17.33 22.12 -0.97
CA ASP A 321 17.61 20.97 -1.82
C ASP A 321 16.54 20.81 -2.90
N LYS A 322 16.98 20.42 -4.10
CA LYS A 322 16.08 20.17 -5.22
C LYS A 322 15.09 19.04 -4.87
N PRO A 323 13.77 19.27 -4.95
CA PRO A 323 12.78 18.24 -4.63
C PRO A 323 12.72 17.16 -5.71
N ILE A 324 12.34 15.96 -5.31
CA ILE A 324 12.08 14.83 -6.19
C ILE A 324 10.60 14.87 -6.56
N VAL A 325 10.31 15.52 -7.69
CA VAL A 325 8.94 15.66 -8.16
C VAL A 325 8.50 14.40 -8.93
N VAL A 326 7.41 13.79 -8.50
CA VAL A 326 6.80 12.61 -9.12
C VAL A 326 5.48 13.02 -9.77
N THR A 327 5.51 13.24 -11.08
CA THR A 327 4.31 13.46 -11.90
C THR A 327 3.78 12.11 -12.33
N ALA A 328 3.08 11.42 -11.43
CA ALA A 328 2.61 10.08 -11.70
C ALA A 328 1.30 10.15 -12.52
N ARG A 329 1.27 9.48 -13.67
CA ARG A 329 0.07 9.37 -14.52
C ARG A 329 -0.52 7.99 -14.37
N TYR A 330 -1.81 7.89 -14.07
CA TYR A 330 -2.55 6.63 -14.01
C TYR A 330 -3.41 6.38 -15.26
N GLY A 331 -3.18 7.16 -16.33
CA GLY A 331 -3.90 7.08 -17.61
C GLY A 331 -5.23 7.83 -17.59
N TYR A 332 -6.00 7.68 -18.67
CA TYR A 332 -7.36 8.22 -18.78
C TYR A 332 -8.31 7.43 -17.87
N PHE A 333 -9.10 8.13 -17.05
CA PHE A 333 -10.06 7.49 -16.14
C PHE A 333 -11.47 8.06 -16.39
N PRO A 334 -12.42 7.26 -16.88
CA PRO A 334 -13.78 7.76 -17.14
C PRO A 334 -14.48 8.28 -15.88
N ILE A 335 -15.29 9.34 -15.99
CA ILE A 335 -16.06 9.94 -14.87
C ILE A 335 -16.86 8.90 -14.08
N ILE A 336 -17.41 7.89 -14.74
CA ILE A 336 -18.24 6.90 -14.08
C ILE A 336 -17.40 5.75 -13.51
N GLY A 337 -16.24 5.44 -14.10
CA GLY A 337 -15.19 4.69 -13.41
C GLY A 337 -14.81 5.36 -12.09
N PHE A 338 -14.72 6.70 -12.09
CA PHE A 338 -14.53 7.49 -10.87
C PHE A 338 -15.70 7.38 -9.89
N LEU A 339 -16.94 7.15 -10.31
CA LEU A 339 -18.06 6.92 -9.39
C LEU A 339 -18.13 5.50 -8.84
N LEU A 340 -17.50 4.53 -9.51
CA LEU A 340 -17.44 3.14 -9.07
C LEU A 340 -16.27 2.90 -8.09
N LEU A 341 -16.61 2.60 -6.82
CA LEU A 341 -15.65 2.37 -5.73
C LEU A 341 -14.54 1.37 -6.11
N LYS A 342 -14.90 0.23 -6.72
CA LYS A 342 -13.93 -0.82 -7.08
C LYS A 342 -12.87 -0.33 -8.07
N SER A 343 -13.25 0.50 -9.03
CA SER A 343 -12.33 1.04 -10.04
C SER A 343 -11.39 2.07 -9.43
N ARG A 344 -11.91 2.95 -8.56
CA ARG A 344 -11.08 3.91 -7.82
C ARG A 344 -9.99 3.24 -6.98
N GLN A 345 -10.34 2.13 -6.31
CA GLN A 345 -9.41 1.43 -5.42
C GLN A 345 -8.21 0.81 -6.16
N VAL A 346 -8.29 0.53 -7.47
CA VAL A 346 -7.13 0.10 -8.26
C VAL A 346 -6.07 1.22 -8.32
N HIS A 347 -6.49 2.46 -8.59
CA HIS A 347 -5.58 3.61 -8.65
C HIS A 347 -5.02 3.99 -7.28
N VAL A 348 -5.82 3.82 -6.21
CA VAL A 348 -5.34 4.00 -4.83
C VAL A 348 -4.21 3.04 -4.52
N ARG A 349 -4.36 1.74 -4.84
CA ARG A 349 -3.33 0.74 -4.60
C ARG A 349 -2.08 0.99 -5.43
N TRP A 350 -2.24 1.38 -6.70
CA TRP A 350 -1.12 1.80 -7.52
C TRP A 350 -0.36 2.98 -6.89
N PHE A 351 -1.09 3.99 -6.41
CA PHE A 351 -0.47 5.16 -5.76
C PHE A 351 0.28 4.76 -4.48
N ILE A 352 -0.34 3.94 -3.63
CA ILE A 352 0.28 3.41 -2.41
C ILE A 352 1.56 2.63 -2.75
N ASP A 353 1.52 1.76 -3.76
CA ASP A 353 2.72 1.03 -4.21
C ASP A 353 3.83 2.00 -4.64
N LYS A 354 3.51 3.02 -5.45
CA LYS A 354 4.48 4.06 -5.83
C LYS A 354 5.02 4.82 -4.61
N TYR A 355 4.17 5.19 -3.66
CA TYR A 355 4.59 5.83 -2.41
C TYR A 355 5.62 4.96 -1.68
N THR A 356 5.35 3.65 -1.52
CA THR A 356 6.27 2.73 -0.83
C THR A 356 7.60 2.55 -1.55
N GLU A 357 7.61 2.55 -2.88
CA GLU A 357 8.84 2.49 -3.67
C GLU A 357 9.73 3.71 -3.45
N TYR A 358 9.14 4.92 -3.46
CA TYR A 358 9.90 6.16 -3.28
C TYR A 358 10.42 6.33 -1.85
N ILE A 359 9.63 5.91 -0.84
CA ILE A 359 10.13 5.91 0.55
C ILE A 359 11.29 4.92 0.72
N ALA A 360 11.23 3.76 0.07
CA ALA A 360 12.33 2.79 0.12
C ALA A 360 13.57 3.26 -0.65
N GLU A 361 13.40 3.97 -1.76
CA GLU A 361 14.51 4.54 -2.56
C GLU A 361 15.25 5.67 -1.83
N TYR A 362 14.54 6.43 -0.98
CA TYR A 362 15.11 7.53 -0.19
C TYR A 362 14.91 7.29 1.31
N PRO A 363 15.62 6.30 1.90
CA PRO A 363 15.40 5.84 3.25
C PRO A 363 15.97 6.76 4.34
N ASP A 364 16.41 7.99 4.05
CA ASP A 364 16.83 8.92 5.11
C ASP A 364 15.67 9.28 6.06
N SER A 365 15.96 9.42 7.36
CA SER A 365 14.95 9.70 8.39
C SER A 365 14.31 11.09 8.26
N LYS A 366 14.98 12.03 7.61
CA LYS A 366 14.49 13.39 7.34
C LYS A 366 13.80 13.49 5.98
N THR A 367 13.68 12.39 5.21
CA THR A 367 12.95 12.38 3.95
C THR A 367 11.49 12.79 4.18
N LYS A 368 11.06 13.84 3.48
CA LYS A 368 9.70 14.37 3.53
C LYS A 368 8.94 13.95 2.28
N VAL A 369 7.67 13.60 2.44
CA VAL A 369 6.77 13.36 1.30
C VAL A 369 5.65 14.40 1.32
N SER A 370 5.53 15.21 0.29
CA SER A 370 4.43 16.16 0.11
C SER A 370 3.59 15.80 -1.10
N PHE A 371 2.37 16.33 -1.16
CA PHE A 371 1.37 15.92 -2.14
C PHE A 371 0.60 17.12 -2.69
N ILE A 372 0.43 17.16 -4.00
CA ILE A 372 -0.49 18.07 -4.70
C ILE A 372 -1.50 17.20 -5.46
N GLY A 373 -2.78 17.34 -5.12
CA GLY A 373 -3.87 16.60 -5.76
C GLY A 373 -4.89 17.53 -6.37
N HIS A 374 -5.30 17.23 -7.61
CA HIS A 374 -6.47 17.85 -8.22
C HIS A 374 -7.58 16.82 -8.42
N SER A 375 -8.84 17.17 -8.12
CA SER A 375 -9.99 16.30 -8.41
C SER A 375 -9.79 14.90 -7.82
N ASN A 376 -9.87 13.83 -8.62
CA ASN A 376 -9.59 12.45 -8.19
C ASN A 376 -8.18 12.24 -7.56
N GLY A 377 -7.19 13.06 -7.88
CA GLY A 377 -5.90 13.03 -7.18
C GLY A 377 -6.04 13.26 -5.67
N THR A 378 -6.97 14.13 -5.23
CA THR A 378 -7.27 14.36 -3.81
C THR A 378 -7.79 13.10 -3.12
N TYR A 379 -8.67 12.37 -3.82
CA TYR A 379 -9.20 11.09 -3.36
C TYR A 379 -8.11 10.02 -3.22
N LEU A 380 -7.11 9.96 -4.11
CA LEU A 380 -6.02 9.00 -3.99
C LEU A 380 -5.26 9.18 -2.68
N ALA A 381 -4.91 10.42 -2.33
CA ALA A 381 -4.23 10.73 -1.08
C ALA A 381 -5.09 10.45 0.15
N ALA A 382 -6.35 10.91 0.16
CA ALA A 382 -7.27 10.68 1.28
C ALA A 382 -7.57 9.18 1.48
N SER A 383 -7.88 8.45 0.41
CA SER A 383 -8.11 7.00 0.52
C SER A 383 -6.83 6.25 0.91
N ALA A 384 -5.63 6.73 0.56
CA ALA A 384 -4.38 6.13 1.00
C ALA A 384 -4.12 6.38 2.49
N LEU A 385 -4.35 7.61 2.98
CA LEU A 385 -4.27 7.96 4.40
C LEU A 385 -5.24 7.13 5.25
N GLU A 386 -6.48 6.96 4.79
CA GLU A 386 -7.48 6.21 5.53
C GLU A 386 -7.09 4.74 5.69
N ARG A 387 -6.53 4.15 4.63
CA ARG A 387 -6.30 2.70 4.51
C ARG A 387 -4.95 2.23 5.03
N CYS A 388 -3.88 3.00 4.83
CA CYS A 388 -2.52 2.63 5.23
C CYS A 388 -2.10 3.46 6.43
N LYS A 389 -2.17 2.91 7.65
CA LYS A 389 -1.97 3.68 8.90
C LYS A 389 -0.54 4.22 9.10
N SER A 390 0.42 3.66 8.38
CA SER A 390 1.83 4.06 8.42
C SER A 390 2.17 5.16 7.43
N LEU A 391 1.30 5.45 6.45
CA LEU A 391 1.53 6.46 5.43
C LEU A 391 1.44 7.86 6.02
N ARG A 392 2.38 8.73 5.68
CA ARG A 392 2.47 10.12 6.16
C ARG A 392 2.73 11.10 5.04
N PHE A 393 2.23 12.31 5.19
CA PHE A 393 2.59 13.46 4.37
C PHE A 393 3.12 14.59 5.26
N HIS A 394 4.03 15.37 4.70
CA HIS A 394 4.46 16.64 5.26
C HIS A 394 3.39 17.70 4.90
N ASN A 395 3.43 18.24 3.68
CA ASN A 395 2.43 19.21 3.21
C ASN A 395 1.52 18.58 2.14
N VAL A 396 0.21 18.75 2.28
CA VAL A 396 -0.82 18.26 1.36
C VAL A 396 -1.62 19.44 0.81
N SER A 397 -1.66 19.59 -0.51
CA SER A 397 -2.45 20.62 -1.18
C SER A 397 -3.52 19.97 -2.07
N PHE A 398 -4.78 20.28 -1.78
CA PHE A 398 -5.93 19.80 -2.54
C PHE A 398 -6.55 20.95 -3.34
N ALA A 399 -6.89 20.68 -4.59
CA ALA A 399 -7.58 21.60 -5.47
C ALA A 399 -8.80 20.91 -6.10
N GLY A 400 -9.98 21.53 -5.98
CA GLY A 400 -11.23 20.91 -6.46
C GLY A 400 -11.46 19.53 -5.84
N SER A 401 -11.25 19.43 -4.53
CA SER A 401 -11.31 18.18 -3.79
C SER A 401 -12.63 17.44 -3.96
N VAL A 402 -12.54 16.13 -4.17
CA VAL A 402 -13.70 15.22 -4.22
C VAL A 402 -13.79 14.35 -2.96
N VAL A 403 -13.05 14.72 -1.92
CA VAL A 403 -13.05 14.05 -0.60
C VAL A 403 -14.29 14.50 0.18
N PRO A 404 -14.91 13.63 0.99
CA PRO A 404 -16.04 14.03 1.84
C PRO A 404 -15.73 15.23 2.73
N SER A 405 -16.71 16.11 2.91
CA SER A 405 -16.59 17.29 3.79
C SER A 405 -16.34 16.89 5.25
N GLY A 406 -16.90 15.76 5.67
CA GLY A 406 -16.69 15.15 6.99
C GLY A 406 -15.54 14.13 7.05
N TYR A 407 -14.54 14.24 6.18
CA TYR A 407 -13.35 13.39 6.26
C TYR A 407 -12.53 13.71 7.54
N PRO A 408 -12.04 12.70 8.28
CA PRO A 408 -11.56 12.86 9.67
C PRO A 408 -10.15 13.46 9.75
N TRP A 409 -9.99 14.71 9.31
CA TRP A 409 -8.72 15.44 9.35
C TRP A 409 -8.24 15.71 10.76
N ASP A 410 -9.12 15.92 11.74
CA ASP A 410 -8.73 16.09 13.15
C ASP A 410 -8.04 14.83 13.67
N GLN A 411 -8.53 13.66 13.25
CA GLN A 411 -7.84 12.40 13.55
C GLN A 411 -6.46 12.39 12.88
N ILE A 412 -6.40 12.61 11.56
CA ILE A 412 -5.17 12.45 10.76
C ILE A 412 -4.06 13.43 11.11
N ILE A 413 -4.41 14.69 11.34
CA ILE A 413 -3.47 15.80 11.58
C ILE A 413 -3.16 15.87 13.08
N ASP A 414 -4.17 16.09 13.92
CA ASP A 414 -3.93 16.43 15.33
C ASP A 414 -3.67 15.19 16.20
N ARG A 415 -4.35 14.07 15.93
CA ARG A 415 -4.16 12.84 16.73
C ARG A 415 -3.06 11.94 16.19
N GLU A 416 -3.05 11.66 14.89
CA GLU A 416 -2.10 10.71 14.28
C GLU A 416 -0.79 11.37 13.81
N GLU A 417 -0.78 12.69 13.65
CA GLU A 417 0.35 13.48 13.12
C GLU A 417 0.84 12.95 11.75
N ARG A 418 -0.08 12.44 10.95
CA ARG A 418 0.22 11.81 9.66
C ARG A 418 0.20 12.79 8.51
N THR A 419 -0.30 14.00 8.74
CA THR A 419 -0.20 15.12 7.81
C THR A 419 0.17 16.35 8.64
N GLU A 420 1.26 17.06 8.29
CA GLU A 420 1.66 18.25 9.04
C GLU A 420 0.81 19.47 8.68
N LYS A 421 0.57 19.69 7.38
CA LYS A 421 -0.26 20.79 6.89
C LYS A 421 -1.13 20.35 5.74
N LEU A 422 -2.38 20.81 5.77
CA LEU A 422 -3.36 20.64 4.70
C LEU A 422 -3.78 22.00 4.17
N ARG A 423 -3.68 22.21 2.87
CA ARG A 423 -4.28 23.34 2.13
C ARG A 423 -5.41 22.81 1.26
N ASN A 424 -6.60 23.37 1.40
CA ASN A 424 -7.76 23.04 0.56
C ASN A 424 -8.19 24.28 -0.24
N ASP A 425 -7.98 24.24 -1.55
CA ASP A 425 -8.35 25.33 -2.46
C ASP A 425 -9.74 25.06 -3.07
N LEU A 426 -10.72 25.84 -2.60
CA LEU A 426 -12.11 25.79 -3.07
C LEU A 426 -12.30 26.64 -4.34
N ALA A 427 -13.20 26.25 -5.23
CA ALA A 427 -13.53 27.04 -6.43
C ALA A 427 -14.99 27.50 -6.45
N SER A 428 -15.22 28.78 -6.79
CA SER A 428 -16.52 29.45 -6.60
C SER A 428 -17.62 28.92 -7.51
N ALA A 429 -17.26 28.36 -8.66
CA ALA A 429 -18.18 27.82 -9.65
C ALA A 429 -17.85 26.37 -10.05
N ASP A 430 -17.38 25.56 -9.10
CA ASP A 430 -17.12 24.13 -9.29
C ASP A 430 -18.42 23.30 -9.32
N TRP A 431 -19.10 23.33 -10.46
CA TRP A 431 -20.32 22.55 -10.66
C TRP A 431 -20.09 21.03 -10.61
N VAL A 432 -18.86 20.55 -10.86
CA VAL A 432 -18.56 19.11 -10.85
C VAL A 432 -18.64 18.61 -9.42
N VAL A 433 -17.90 19.23 -8.50
CA VAL A 433 -17.90 18.86 -7.08
C VAL A 433 -19.26 19.15 -6.42
N ALA A 434 -19.88 20.28 -6.77
CA ALA A 434 -21.17 20.69 -6.22
C ALA A 434 -22.33 19.74 -6.55
N ILE A 435 -22.27 19.00 -7.68
CA ILE A 435 -23.38 18.17 -8.15
C ILE A 435 -23.07 16.67 -8.00
N PHE A 436 -21.92 16.18 -8.49
CA PHE A 436 -21.69 14.73 -8.53
C PHE A 436 -21.16 14.16 -7.20
N PRO A 437 -19.96 14.53 -6.71
CA PRO A 437 -19.47 14.04 -5.42
C PRO A 437 -20.39 14.40 -4.25
N LYS A 438 -20.98 15.61 -4.23
CA LYS A 438 -21.86 16.04 -3.12
C LYS A 438 -23.03 15.10 -2.84
N PHE A 439 -23.57 14.44 -3.86
CA PHE A 439 -24.62 13.42 -3.68
C PHE A 439 -24.19 12.25 -2.78
N PHE A 440 -22.90 11.96 -2.73
CA PHE A 440 -22.31 10.86 -1.97
C PHE A 440 -21.80 11.29 -0.58
N ASP A 441 -21.72 12.59 -0.32
CA ASP A 441 -21.06 13.18 0.86
C ASP A 441 -21.64 12.72 2.20
N LYS A 442 -22.95 12.41 2.25
CA LYS A 442 -23.65 11.95 3.47
C LYS A 442 -23.78 10.43 3.59
N LYS A 443 -23.32 9.66 2.60
CA LYS A 443 -23.53 8.22 2.54
C LYS A 443 -22.31 7.50 3.08
N ARG A 444 -22.44 6.85 4.26
CA ARG A 444 -21.42 6.00 4.92
C ARG A 444 -20.73 4.93 4.04
N TRP A 445 -21.29 4.63 2.87
CA TRP A 445 -20.88 3.57 1.95
C TRP A 445 -20.18 4.12 0.69
N ASN A 446 -20.02 5.44 0.58
CA ASN A 446 -19.21 6.08 -0.46
C ASN A 446 -18.14 6.97 0.15
N ASP A 447 -16.96 6.99 -0.46
CA ASP A 447 -15.74 7.64 0.02
C ASP A 447 -15.36 8.87 -0.84
N ILE A 448 -16.36 9.49 -1.48
CA ILE A 448 -16.24 10.76 -2.22
C ILE A 448 -17.31 11.75 -1.73
N GLY A 449 -17.04 13.04 -1.85
CA GLY A 449 -17.94 14.07 -1.38
C GLY A 449 -17.50 15.49 -1.75
N SER A 450 -18.01 16.46 -1.00
CA SER A 450 -18.11 17.86 -1.42
C SER A 450 -16.96 18.76 -0.96
N GLY A 451 -15.89 18.23 -0.38
CA GLY A 451 -14.87 19.02 0.34
C GLY A 451 -14.19 20.12 -0.48
N GLY A 452 -14.16 20.00 -1.81
CA GLY A 452 -13.63 21.04 -2.71
C GLY A 452 -14.60 22.17 -3.07
N PHE A 453 -15.85 22.07 -2.63
CA PHE A 453 -16.89 23.08 -2.82
C PHE A 453 -17.47 23.58 -1.50
N ASP A 454 -17.85 22.66 -0.60
CA ASP A 454 -18.41 23.02 0.71
C ASP A 454 -17.33 23.26 1.79
N GLY A 455 -16.08 22.88 1.52
CA GLY A 455 -14.99 22.88 2.51
C GLY A 455 -14.99 21.65 3.41
N PHE A 456 -13.99 21.55 4.29
CA PHE A 456 -13.94 20.49 5.31
C PHE A 456 -14.54 20.98 6.63
N ILE A 457 -15.21 20.10 7.35
CA ILE A 457 -15.91 20.45 8.60
C ILE A 457 -14.97 20.36 9.81
N ASP A 458 -13.95 19.51 9.74
CA ASP A 458 -12.94 19.29 10.79
C ASP A 458 -12.06 20.53 11.03
N ASN A 459 -11.74 20.82 12.30
CA ASN A 459 -11.02 22.04 12.68
C ASN A 459 -9.58 22.06 12.15
N ALA A 460 -8.90 20.92 12.18
CA ALA A 460 -7.53 20.77 11.72
C ALA A 460 -7.38 21.09 10.22
N ALA A 461 -8.42 20.78 9.43
CA ALA A 461 -8.47 21.13 8.02
C ALA A 461 -8.70 22.63 7.79
N ASN A 462 -9.46 23.27 8.67
CA ASN A 462 -9.81 24.69 8.57
C ASN A 462 -8.66 25.64 8.94
N LYS A 463 -7.59 25.15 9.60
CA LYS A 463 -6.44 25.98 10.03
C LYS A 463 -5.74 26.73 8.90
N TYR A 464 -5.71 26.14 7.69
CA TYR A 464 -5.15 26.76 6.49
C TYR A 464 -6.16 26.89 5.36
N GLU A 465 -7.43 26.51 5.60
CA GLU A 465 -8.53 26.83 4.69
C GLU A 465 -8.74 28.34 4.81
N GLN A 466 -8.38 29.07 3.75
CA GLN A 466 -8.31 30.52 3.78
C GLN A 466 -9.69 31.12 4.05
N GLU A 467 -10.03 31.48 5.30
CA GLU A 467 -11.20 32.31 5.69
C GLU A 467 -12.45 32.15 4.79
N LYS A 468 -12.79 30.92 4.37
CA LYS A 468 -13.87 30.60 3.41
C LYS A 468 -13.84 31.42 2.09
N ARG A 469 -12.67 31.73 1.55
CA ARG A 469 -12.48 32.34 0.23
C ARG A 469 -12.39 31.27 -0.86
N PHE A 470 -12.90 31.60 -2.05
CA PHE A 470 -12.98 30.70 -3.19
C PHE A 470 -12.15 31.24 -4.34
N PHE A 471 -11.42 30.38 -5.05
CA PHE A 471 -10.85 30.69 -6.35
C PHE A 471 -11.97 31.05 -7.34
N LYS A 472 -11.83 32.20 -8.01
CA LYS A 472 -12.73 32.63 -9.07
C LYS A 472 -12.63 31.68 -10.26
N GLY A 473 -13.66 30.87 -10.47
CA GLY A 473 -13.75 30.00 -11.65
C GLY A 473 -14.34 28.63 -11.36
N ARG A 474 -14.10 27.72 -12.30
CA ARG A 474 -14.64 26.35 -12.30
C ARG A 474 -13.67 25.38 -11.61
N HIS A 475 -13.88 24.08 -11.82
CA HIS A 475 -13.13 22.97 -11.23
C HIS A 475 -11.59 23.05 -11.36
N ASP A 476 -11.08 23.75 -12.36
CA ASP A 476 -9.65 23.93 -12.65
C ASP A 476 -9.04 25.19 -12.02
N ALA A 477 -9.85 26.07 -11.40
CA ALA A 477 -9.43 27.43 -11.05
C ALA A 477 -8.17 27.48 -10.17
N ALA A 478 -8.08 26.59 -9.19
CA ALA A 478 -6.96 26.51 -8.25
C ALA A 478 -5.67 25.90 -8.85
N ILE A 479 -5.72 25.23 -10.01
CA ILE A 479 -4.54 24.67 -10.67
C ILE A 479 -4.06 25.50 -11.87
N ARG A 480 -4.62 26.70 -12.05
CA ARG A 480 -4.18 27.63 -13.09
C ARG A 480 -2.77 28.15 -12.79
N LYS A 481 -2.06 28.53 -13.86
CA LYS A 481 -0.67 29.02 -13.79
C LYS A 481 -0.49 30.14 -12.76
N SER A 482 -1.48 31.01 -12.60
CA SER A 482 -1.47 32.11 -11.63
C SER A 482 -1.35 31.66 -10.16
N ASN A 483 -1.70 30.41 -9.82
CA ASN A 483 -1.60 29.88 -8.46
C ASN A 483 -0.38 28.95 -8.25
N HIS A 484 0.37 28.61 -9.32
CA HIS A 484 1.45 27.61 -9.22
C HIS A 484 2.56 27.99 -8.25
N GLU A 485 2.93 29.28 -8.19
CA GLU A 485 3.93 29.76 -7.22
C GLU A 485 3.46 29.58 -5.78
N SER A 486 2.19 29.84 -5.52
CA SER A 486 1.58 29.65 -4.21
C SER A 486 1.61 28.18 -3.78
N LEU A 487 1.26 27.28 -4.71
CA LEU A 487 1.32 25.84 -4.47
C LEU A 487 2.75 25.38 -4.17
N ALA A 488 3.73 25.88 -4.91
CA ALA A 488 5.14 25.56 -4.68
C ALA A 488 5.64 26.06 -3.32
N LYS A 489 5.33 27.32 -2.94
CA LYS A 489 5.66 27.88 -1.61
C LYS A 489 5.01 27.08 -0.48
N PHE A 490 3.76 26.68 -0.65
CA PHE A 490 3.07 25.85 0.34
C PHE A 490 3.73 24.48 0.48
N ILE A 491 4.09 23.82 -0.62
CA ILE A 491 4.71 22.50 -0.55
C ILE A 491 6.11 22.56 0.06
N LEU A 492 6.92 23.56 -0.29
CA LEU A 492 8.30 23.69 0.17
C LEU A 492 8.40 24.23 1.61
N GLN A 493 7.53 25.15 2.01
CA GLN A 493 7.66 25.89 3.29
C GLN A 493 6.42 25.80 4.17
N GLY A 494 5.30 25.27 3.65
CA GLY A 494 4.03 25.26 4.36
C GLY A 494 3.43 26.66 4.55
N LYS A 495 3.75 27.60 3.64
CA LYS A 495 3.21 28.97 3.62
C LYS A 495 2.22 29.12 2.48
N VAL A 496 1.03 29.63 2.79
CA VAL A 496 0.01 29.96 1.79
C VAL A 496 0.15 31.44 1.42
N ASP A 497 0.36 31.70 0.13
CA ASP A 497 0.55 33.06 -0.40
C ASP A 497 -0.18 33.15 -1.74
N ILE A 498 -1.48 33.50 -1.69
CA ILE A 498 -2.36 33.52 -2.86
C ILE A 498 -2.68 34.97 -3.17
N ASP A 499 -2.60 35.34 -4.46
CA ASP A 499 -3.03 36.65 -4.93
C ASP A 499 -4.55 36.85 -4.64
N PRO A 500 -4.93 37.84 -3.82
CA PRO A 500 -6.33 38.13 -3.51
C PRO A 500 -7.19 38.40 -4.75
N SER A 501 -6.61 38.85 -5.86
CA SER A 501 -7.32 39.08 -7.12
C SER A 501 -7.96 37.80 -7.68
N LEU A 502 -7.38 36.63 -7.37
CA LEU A 502 -7.84 35.31 -7.78
C LEU A 502 -9.01 34.81 -6.92
N LEU A 503 -9.31 35.46 -5.80
CA LEU A 503 -10.25 35.00 -4.79
C LEU A 503 -11.55 35.80 -4.79
N THR A 504 -12.63 35.16 -4.34
CA THR A 504 -13.96 35.74 -4.08
C THR A 504 -14.50 35.21 -2.76
N GLU A 505 -15.29 36.00 -2.05
CA GLU A 505 -15.83 35.64 -0.74
C GLU A 505 -17.04 34.70 -0.83
N THR A 506 -17.77 34.75 -1.95
CA THR A 506 -19.00 33.98 -2.11
C THR A 506 -18.91 32.97 -3.26
N PRO A 507 -19.42 31.74 -3.07
CA PRO A 507 -19.62 30.80 -4.17
C PRO A 507 -20.79 31.27 -5.06
N HIS A 508 -20.87 30.74 -6.28
CA HIS A 508 -21.89 31.11 -7.24
C HIS A 508 -23.29 30.66 -6.76
N GLY A 509 -24.20 31.60 -6.50
CA GLY A 509 -25.49 31.33 -5.83
C GLY A 509 -26.36 30.26 -6.48
N ILE A 510 -26.41 30.21 -7.82
CA ILE A 510 -27.14 29.16 -8.56
C ILE A 510 -26.57 27.77 -8.28
N LEU A 511 -25.24 27.66 -8.15
CA LEU A 511 -24.59 26.38 -7.87
C LEU A 511 -24.79 25.97 -6.41
N VAL A 512 -24.82 26.91 -5.47
CA VAL A 512 -25.21 26.60 -4.08
C VAL A 512 -26.60 25.98 -4.05
N TRP A 513 -27.57 26.57 -4.76
CA TRP A 513 -28.92 26.01 -4.89
C TRP A 513 -28.92 24.64 -5.58
N GLY A 514 -28.26 24.52 -6.73
CA GLY A 514 -28.14 23.25 -7.46
C GLY A 514 -27.49 22.14 -6.63
N SER A 515 -26.52 22.50 -5.78
CA SER A 515 -25.83 21.57 -4.88
C SER A 515 -26.77 21.01 -3.80
N ARG A 516 -27.74 21.81 -3.32
CA ARG A 516 -28.78 21.35 -2.38
C ARG A 516 -29.78 20.41 -3.06
N LEU A 517 -29.98 20.58 -4.36
CA LEU A 517 -30.86 19.76 -5.20
C LEU A 517 -30.12 18.66 -5.97
N CYS A 518 -28.87 18.32 -5.60
CA CYS A 518 -28.06 17.37 -6.34
C CYS A 518 -28.74 16.00 -6.51
N ALA A 519 -29.53 15.57 -5.53
CA ALA A 519 -30.32 14.34 -5.62
C ALA A 519 -31.38 14.37 -6.73
N LEU A 520 -32.01 15.52 -6.97
CA LEU A 520 -32.94 15.71 -8.08
C LEU A 520 -32.21 15.66 -9.43
N VAL A 521 -31.03 16.25 -9.53
CA VAL A 521 -30.21 16.16 -10.75
C VAL A 521 -29.87 14.70 -11.07
N TRP A 522 -29.48 13.92 -10.05
CA TRP A 522 -29.24 12.48 -10.20
C TRP A 522 -30.50 11.71 -10.62
N LEU A 523 -31.65 12.05 -10.04
CA LEU A 523 -32.93 11.45 -10.43
C LEU A 523 -33.25 11.74 -11.90
N VAL A 524 -33.07 12.98 -12.35
CA VAL A 524 -33.28 13.36 -13.76
C VAL A 524 -32.34 12.59 -14.68
N ILE A 525 -31.05 12.47 -14.34
CA ILE A 525 -30.09 11.66 -15.12
C ILE A 525 -30.56 10.20 -15.21
N LEU A 526 -31.01 9.61 -14.10
CA LEU A 526 -31.51 8.23 -14.07
C LEU A 526 -32.77 8.05 -14.93
N VAL A 527 -33.71 8.99 -14.86
CA VAL A 527 -34.93 8.96 -15.68
C VAL A 527 -34.59 9.10 -17.16
N VAL A 528 -33.69 10.00 -17.53
CA VAL A 528 -33.23 10.16 -18.93
C VAL A 528 -32.55 8.89 -19.44
N LEU A 529 -31.65 8.29 -18.67
CA LEU A 529 -31.02 7.02 -19.04
C LEU A 529 -32.06 5.89 -19.19
N PHE A 530 -33.04 5.83 -18.29
CA PHE A 530 -34.13 4.86 -18.40
C PHE A 530 -34.98 5.10 -19.66
N MET A 531 -35.35 6.35 -19.97
CA MET A 531 -36.10 6.68 -21.18
C MET A 531 -35.33 6.32 -22.45
N ILE A 532 -34.01 6.53 -22.49
CA ILE A 532 -33.15 6.12 -23.61
C ILE A 532 -33.16 4.59 -23.75
N GLY A 533 -32.98 3.86 -22.65
CA GLY A 533 -33.03 2.40 -22.64
C GLY A 533 -34.39 1.87 -23.11
N TYR A 534 -35.49 2.47 -22.65
CA TYR A 534 -36.84 2.14 -23.07
C TYR A 534 -37.07 2.44 -24.55
N TRP A 535 -36.66 3.62 -25.04
CA TRP A 535 -36.77 3.99 -26.45
C TRP A 535 -35.99 3.01 -27.35
N LEU A 536 -34.75 2.67 -26.99
CA LEU A 536 -33.96 1.66 -27.71
C LEU A 536 -34.66 0.30 -27.72
N GLN A 537 -35.26 -0.11 -26.60
CA GLN A 537 -36.01 -1.37 -26.52
C GLN A 537 -37.23 -1.40 -27.46
N GLN A 538 -37.83 -0.25 -27.79
CA GLN A 538 -38.90 -0.17 -28.79
C GLN A 538 -38.40 -0.24 -30.24
N GLN A 539 -37.13 0.08 -30.50
CA GLN A 539 -36.56 0.08 -31.86
C GLN A 539 -36.08 -1.30 -32.33
N PHE A 540 -35.85 -2.24 -31.41
CA PHE A 540 -35.29 -3.57 -31.73
C PHE A 540 -36.24 -4.70 -31.35
N PRO A 541 -36.52 -5.67 -32.23
CA PRO A 541 -37.40 -6.81 -31.97
C PRO A 541 -36.68 -7.89 -31.16
N VAL A 542 -36.12 -7.53 -30.00
CA VAL A 542 -35.39 -8.42 -29.11
C VAL A 542 -36.15 -8.52 -27.79
N HIS A 543 -36.14 -9.71 -27.18
CA HIS A 543 -36.77 -9.92 -25.88
C HIS A 543 -36.32 -8.85 -24.86
N PRO A 544 -37.24 -8.23 -24.08
CA PRO A 544 -36.91 -7.07 -23.24
C PRO A 544 -35.73 -7.30 -22.30
N ILE A 545 -35.63 -8.48 -21.68
CA ILE A 545 -34.51 -8.84 -20.79
C ILE A 545 -33.16 -8.79 -21.51
N ILE A 546 -33.10 -9.30 -22.74
CA ILE A 546 -31.86 -9.32 -23.54
C ILE A 546 -31.52 -7.90 -23.99
N SER A 547 -32.52 -7.13 -24.43
CA SER A 547 -32.35 -5.73 -24.83
C SER A 547 -31.81 -4.86 -23.69
N TRP A 548 -32.41 -4.95 -22.50
CA TRP A 548 -31.90 -4.27 -21.30
C TRP A 548 -30.52 -4.78 -20.88
N GLY A 549 -30.26 -6.09 -20.98
CA GLY A 549 -28.93 -6.66 -20.73
C GLY A 549 -27.87 -6.07 -21.65
N LEU A 550 -28.15 -5.97 -22.96
CA LEU A 550 -27.26 -5.38 -23.96
C LEU A 550 -27.10 -3.87 -23.74
N TYR A 551 -28.18 -3.14 -23.41
CA TYR A 551 -28.10 -1.71 -23.10
C TYR A 551 -27.23 -1.45 -21.86
N LEU A 552 -27.39 -2.24 -20.79
CA LEU A 552 -26.54 -2.14 -19.61
C LEU A 552 -25.09 -2.52 -19.90
N LEU A 553 -24.84 -3.50 -20.77
CA LEU A 553 -23.49 -3.83 -21.24
C LEU A 553 -22.89 -2.72 -22.13
N PHE A 554 -23.69 -2.09 -22.98
CA PHE A 554 -23.29 -0.98 -23.84
C PHE A 554 -22.99 0.26 -23.02
N LEU A 555 -23.85 0.60 -22.05
CA LEU A 555 -23.55 1.59 -21.03
C LEU A 555 -22.23 1.19 -20.38
N ARG A 556 -22.11 0.02 -19.76
CA ARG A 556 -20.83 -0.42 -19.15
C ARG A 556 -19.62 -0.30 -20.09
N TYR A 557 -19.74 -0.60 -21.38
CA TYR A 557 -18.69 -0.45 -22.38
C TYR A 557 -18.31 1.02 -22.61
N LEU A 558 -19.30 1.89 -22.92
CA LEU A 558 -19.12 3.34 -22.98
C LEU A 558 -18.47 3.88 -21.70
N LEU A 559 -18.84 3.32 -20.55
CA LEU A 559 -18.35 3.71 -19.23
C LEU A 559 -16.92 3.25 -18.91
N THR A 560 -16.34 2.36 -19.72
CA THR A 560 -15.01 1.78 -19.51
C THR A 560 -13.99 2.12 -20.61
N VAL A 561 -14.46 2.47 -21.80
CA VAL A 561 -13.61 2.75 -22.98
C VAL A 561 -13.58 4.24 -23.35
N VAL A 562 -14.67 4.98 -23.08
CA VAL A 562 -14.80 6.44 -23.26
C VAL A 562 -14.77 7.12 -21.90
#